data_AF-A0A2I0SUK0-F1
#
_entry.id   AF-A0A2I0SUK0-F1
#
_cell.length_a   1.000
_cell.length_b   1.000
_cell.length_c   1.000
_cell.angle_alpha   90.00
_cell.angle_beta   90.00
_cell.angle_gamma   90.00
#
_symmetry.space_group_name_H-M   'P 1'
#
loop_
_entity.id
_entity.type
_entity.pdbx_description
1 polymer ?
#
loop_
_entity_poly.entity_id
_entity_poly.type
_entity_poly.pdbx_seq_one_letter_code
_entity_poly.pdbx_strand_id
1 'polypeptide(L)'
;MRRVSNAAIASVTFVALCSGAWLLSRGTEAHPPPQPSAAQAAASGDGARSAAAAMPHSPPDRIRIPAIDVDAPLIGLGLTPQGSLDVPPARKKNLAGWYEAGTSPGERGTAIVAGHVD
;
A
#
# COMPACT_ATOMS: atom_id res chain seq x y z
N MET A 1 -29.17 -7.98 -50.85
CA MET A 1 -29.08 -8.63 -49.52
C MET A 1 -27.65 -8.62 -48.95
N ARG A 2 -26.62 -9.10 -49.67
CA ARG A 2 -25.20 -9.12 -49.20
C ARG A 2 -24.61 -7.79 -48.69
N ARG A 3 -24.96 -6.65 -49.28
CA ARG A 3 -24.44 -5.33 -48.87
C ARG A 3 -24.95 -4.86 -47.50
N VAL A 4 -26.18 -5.27 -47.14
CA VAL A 4 -26.79 -4.90 -45.85
C VAL A 4 -26.17 -5.72 -44.71
N SER A 5 -25.90 -7.01 -44.95
CA SER A 5 -25.21 -7.87 -43.98
C SER A 5 -23.79 -7.41 -43.66
N ASN A 6 -23.02 -6.94 -44.67
CA ASN A 6 -21.66 -6.43 -44.44
C ASN A 6 -21.65 -5.13 -43.63
N ALA A 7 -22.63 -4.24 -43.84
CA ALA A 7 -22.76 -3.01 -43.06
C ALA A 7 -23.16 -3.28 -41.60
N ALA A 8 -24.00 -4.29 -41.36
CA ALA A 8 -24.36 -4.73 -40.01
C ALA A 8 -23.15 -5.33 -39.26
N ILE A 9 -22.33 -6.14 -39.94
CA ILE A 9 -21.11 -6.71 -39.34
C ILE A 9 -20.11 -5.58 -39.02
N ALA A 10 -19.88 -4.66 -39.95
CA ALA A 10 -18.93 -3.56 -39.74
C ALA A 10 -19.32 -2.64 -38.57
N SER A 11 -20.62 -2.33 -38.43
CA SER A 11 -21.12 -1.50 -37.33
C SER A 11 -20.99 -2.20 -35.97
N VAL A 12 -21.31 -3.49 -35.88
CA VAL A 12 -21.13 -4.27 -34.63
C VAL A 12 -19.66 -4.34 -34.23
N THR A 13 -18.76 -4.61 -35.17
CA THR A 13 -17.31 -4.65 -34.89
C THR A 13 -16.79 -3.28 -34.44
N PHE A 14 -17.24 -2.20 -35.07
CA PHE A 14 -16.86 -0.84 -34.68
C PHE A 14 -17.33 -0.50 -33.27
N VAL A 15 -18.58 -0.81 -32.92
CA VAL A 15 -19.12 -0.59 -31.57
C VAL A 15 -18.36 -1.42 -30.53
N ALA A 16 -18.04 -2.68 -30.82
CA ALA A 16 -17.27 -3.54 -29.92
C ALA A 16 -15.85 -2.99 -29.68
N LEU A 17 -15.16 -2.53 -30.74
CA LEU A 17 -13.84 -1.91 -30.64
C LEU A 17 -13.87 -0.62 -29.82
N CYS A 18 -14.84 0.26 -30.07
CA CYS A 18 -14.99 1.50 -29.30
C CYS A 18 -15.28 1.23 -27.82
N SER A 19 -16.13 0.23 -27.52
CA SER A 19 -16.45 -0.16 -26.15
C SER A 19 -15.23 -0.74 -25.42
N GLY A 20 -14.45 -1.59 -26.10
CA GLY A 20 -13.21 -2.15 -25.56
C GLY A 20 -12.16 -1.07 -25.28
N ALA A 21 -11.97 -0.14 -26.21
CA ALA A 21 -11.07 0.99 -26.02
C ALA A 21 -11.49 1.89 -24.85
N TRP A 22 -12.80 2.10 -24.67
CA TRP A 22 -13.35 2.90 -23.57
C TRP A 22 -13.20 2.21 -22.20
N LEU A 23 -13.36 0.90 -22.13
CA LEU A 23 -13.13 0.14 -20.89
C LEU A 23 -11.67 0.15 -20.48
N LEU A 24 -10.75 0.01 -21.43
CA LEU A 24 -9.31 0.07 -21.17
C LEU A 24 -8.87 1.47 -20.70
N SER A 25 -9.45 2.54 -21.26
CA SER A 25 -9.09 3.91 -20.84
C SER A 25 -9.61 4.27 -19.45
N ARG A 26 -10.78 3.74 -19.04
CA ARG A 26 -11.34 3.99 -17.70
C ARG A 26 -10.82 3.03 -16.63
N GLY A 27 -10.45 1.81 -16.99
CA GLY A 27 -9.95 0.81 -16.04
C GLY A 27 -8.57 1.13 -15.46
N THR A 28 -7.83 2.07 -16.06
CA THR A 28 -6.52 2.52 -15.58
C THR A 28 -6.59 3.71 -14.64
N GLU A 29 -7.77 4.22 -14.29
CA GLU A 29 -7.91 5.20 -13.21
C GLU A 29 -7.61 4.52 -11.87
N ALA A 30 -6.32 4.45 -11.55
CA ALA A 30 -5.84 4.01 -10.25
C ALA A 30 -6.42 4.94 -9.19
N HIS A 31 -7.37 4.44 -8.41
CA HIS A 31 -7.83 5.10 -7.20
C HIS A 31 -6.82 4.75 -6.11
N PRO A 32 -5.88 5.64 -5.76
CA PRO A 32 -4.99 5.38 -4.65
C PRO A 32 -5.83 5.17 -3.38
N PRO A 33 -5.35 4.34 -2.44
CA PRO A 33 -6.01 4.23 -1.15
C PRO A 33 -6.19 5.63 -0.53
N PRO A 34 -7.26 5.86 0.25
CA PRO A 34 -7.54 7.16 0.85
C PRO A 34 -6.33 7.62 1.67
N GLN A 35 -5.76 8.76 1.29
CA GLN A 35 -4.64 9.37 2.01
C GLN A 35 -5.17 10.19 3.21
N PRO A 36 -4.50 10.15 4.37
CA PRO A 36 -4.85 11.05 5.48
C PRO A 36 -4.70 12.52 5.06
N SER A 37 -5.62 13.37 5.51
CA SER A 37 -5.56 14.81 5.29
C SER A 37 -4.43 15.46 6.10
N ALA A 38 -3.95 16.62 5.66
CA ALA A 38 -2.94 17.40 6.39
C ALA A 38 -3.40 17.75 7.82
N ALA A 39 -4.71 17.95 8.03
CA ALA A 39 -5.27 18.19 9.35
C ALA A 39 -5.12 16.98 10.28
N GLN A 40 -5.19 15.76 9.76
CA GLN A 40 -4.95 14.53 10.53
C GLN A 40 -3.47 14.36 10.90
N ALA A 41 -2.55 14.87 10.09
CA ALA A 41 -1.11 14.85 10.42
C ALA A 41 -0.77 15.78 11.61
N ALA A 42 -1.49 16.89 11.76
CA ALA A 42 -1.26 17.88 12.82
C ALA A 42 -1.92 17.53 14.17
N ALA A 43 -2.87 16.59 14.20
CA ALA A 43 -3.61 16.22 15.40
C ALA A 43 -2.78 15.46 16.46
N SER A 44 -1.51 15.13 16.17
CA SER A 44 -0.58 14.55 17.15
C SER A 44 -0.07 15.55 18.21
N GLY A 45 -0.64 16.75 18.26
CA GLY A 45 -0.28 17.82 19.18
C GLY A 45 -0.92 17.68 20.56
N ASP A 46 -0.58 16.62 21.30
CA ASP A 46 -0.88 16.52 22.73
C ASP A 46 0.41 16.39 23.53
N GLY A 47 1.02 17.55 23.80
CA GLY A 47 2.05 17.77 24.81
C GLY A 47 3.39 17.10 24.52
N ALA A 48 4.48 17.84 24.71
CA ALA A 48 5.79 17.25 24.91
C ALA A 48 5.76 16.41 26.20
N ARG A 49 5.19 15.20 26.15
CA ARG A 49 5.49 14.16 27.13
C ARG A 49 7.00 13.99 27.05
N SER A 50 7.69 14.14 28.18
CA SER A 50 9.13 13.88 28.27
C SER A 50 9.43 12.60 27.49
N ALA A 51 10.15 12.74 26.38
CA ALA A 51 10.42 11.59 25.52
C ALA A 51 11.12 10.53 26.38
N ALA A 52 10.58 9.32 26.38
CA ALA A 52 11.20 8.22 27.09
C ALA A 52 12.67 8.10 26.65
N ALA A 53 13.55 7.69 27.57
CA ALA A 53 14.94 7.46 27.22
C ALA A 53 15.01 6.44 26.08
N ALA A 54 15.79 6.75 25.05
CA ALA A 54 15.99 5.85 23.92
C ALA A 54 16.54 4.51 24.40
N MET A 55 15.98 3.43 23.88
CA MET A 55 16.39 2.07 24.18
C MET A 55 17.52 1.62 23.24
N PRO A 56 18.36 0.64 23.63
CA PRO A 56 19.27 -0.04 22.72
C PRO A 56 18.51 -0.73 21.58
N HIS A 57 19.20 -0.96 20.47
CA HIS A 57 18.64 -1.65 19.31
C HIS A 57 18.05 -3.01 19.68
N SER A 58 16.81 -3.27 19.26
CA SER A 58 16.12 -4.55 19.47
C SER A 58 15.21 -4.89 18.28
N PRO A 59 15.47 -5.99 17.55
CA PRO A 59 14.61 -6.39 16.44
C PRO A 59 13.17 -6.67 16.92
N PRO A 60 12.16 -6.05 16.30
CA PRO A 60 10.78 -6.27 16.69
C PRO A 60 10.26 -7.62 16.18
N ASP A 61 9.36 -8.24 16.94
CA ASP A 61 8.77 -9.55 16.64
C ASP A 61 7.31 -9.45 16.19
N ARG A 62 6.57 -8.42 16.64
CA ARG A 62 5.12 -8.27 16.41
C ARG A 62 4.66 -6.81 16.46
N ILE A 63 3.60 -6.50 15.71
CA ILE A 63 2.86 -5.23 15.80
C ILE A 63 1.42 -5.49 16.20
N ARG A 64 0.90 -4.66 17.13
CA ARG A 64 -0.49 -4.71 17.61
C ARG A 64 -1.12 -3.33 17.60
N ILE A 65 -2.28 -3.20 16.96
CA ILE A 65 -3.09 -1.97 16.94
C ILE A 65 -4.55 -2.37 17.20
N PRO A 66 -4.97 -2.50 18.47
CA PRO A 66 -6.28 -3.04 18.82
C PRO A 66 -7.47 -2.24 18.27
N ALA A 67 -7.30 -0.92 18.12
CA ALA A 67 -8.38 -0.05 17.62
C ALA A 67 -8.78 -0.33 16.16
N ILE A 68 -7.94 -1.05 15.41
CA ILE A 68 -8.19 -1.45 14.02
C ILE A 68 -7.97 -2.95 13.81
N ASP A 69 -8.05 -3.74 14.89
CA ASP A 69 -7.90 -5.21 14.88
C ASP A 69 -6.61 -5.74 14.20
N VAL A 70 -5.50 -5.00 14.30
CA VAL A 70 -4.20 -5.45 13.79
C VAL A 70 -3.46 -6.23 14.87
N ASP A 71 -3.09 -7.47 14.57
CA ASP A 71 -2.13 -8.27 15.33
C ASP A 71 -1.32 -9.17 14.37
N ALA A 72 -0.12 -8.71 13.99
CA ALA A 72 0.68 -9.32 12.95
C ALA A 72 2.14 -9.57 13.38
N PRO A 73 2.73 -10.75 13.11
CA PRO A 73 4.17 -10.95 13.18
C PRO A 73 4.92 -10.02 12.22
N LEU A 74 6.15 -9.67 12.60
CA LEU A 74 7.06 -8.85 11.80
C LEU A 74 8.21 -9.68 11.22
N ILE A 75 8.66 -9.31 10.01
CA ILE A 75 9.91 -9.76 9.40
C ILE A 75 10.80 -8.55 9.08
N GLY A 76 12.11 -8.78 8.95
CA GLY A 76 13.02 -7.78 8.38
C GLY A 76 12.79 -7.60 6.88
N LEU A 77 12.77 -6.34 6.44
CA LEU A 77 12.71 -5.91 5.05
C LEU A 77 13.95 -5.10 4.71
N GLY A 78 14.52 -5.36 3.54
CA GLY A 78 15.58 -4.57 2.95
C GLY A 78 15.06 -3.52 1.96
N LEU A 79 16.00 -2.95 1.21
CA LEU A 79 15.70 -2.15 0.03
C LEU A 79 15.85 -3.00 -1.23
N THR A 80 15.01 -2.74 -2.23
CA THR A 80 15.19 -3.27 -3.58
C THR A 80 16.44 -2.64 -4.24
N PRO A 81 16.94 -3.18 -5.37
CA PRO A 81 18.05 -2.57 -6.10
C PRO A 81 17.78 -1.13 -6.57
N GLN A 82 16.51 -0.74 -6.66
CA GLN A 82 16.08 0.61 -7.03
C GLN A 82 15.97 1.56 -5.83
N GLY A 83 16.26 1.09 -4.62
CA GLY A 83 16.23 1.88 -3.38
C GLY A 83 14.84 2.01 -2.74
N SER A 84 13.83 1.29 -3.23
CA SER A 84 12.49 1.26 -2.61
C SER A 84 12.47 0.26 -1.46
N LEU A 85 11.64 0.51 -0.44
CA LEU A 85 11.39 -0.49 0.61
C LEU A 85 10.79 -1.76 -0.01
N ASP A 86 11.35 -2.93 0.33
CA ASP A 86 10.81 -4.21 -0.11
C ASP A 86 9.42 -4.45 0.52
N VAL A 87 8.65 -5.37 -0.02
CA VAL A 87 7.29 -5.68 0.45
C VAL A 87 7.24 -7.03 1.16
N PRO A 88 6.44 -7.18 2.24
CA PRO A 88 6.22 -8.49 2.84
C PRO A 88 5.67 -9.50 1.82
N PRO A 89 5.98 -10.80 1.92
CA PRO A 89 5.45 -11.80 0.98
C PRO A 89 3.91 -11.83 0.94
N ALA A 90 3.31 -11.49 -0.21
CA ALA A 90 1.86 -11.42 -0.40
C ALA A 90 1.09 -12.74 -0.10
N ARG A 91 1.76 -13.91 -0.17
CA ARG A 91 1.15 -15.19 0.20
C ARG A 91 0.80 -15.28 1.69
N LYS A 92 1.41 -14.44 2.54
CA LYS A 92 1.21 -14.41 3.99
C LYS A 92 0.44 -13.14 4.38
N LYS A 93 -0.89 -13.20 4.34
CA LYS A 93 -1.78 -12.04 4.54
C LYS A 93 -1.62 -11.34 5.89
N ASN A 94 -1.34 -12.09 6.96
CA ASN A 94 -1.12 -11.54 8.30
C ASN A 94 0.38 -11.35 8.60
N LEU A 95 1.17 -10.88 7.64
CA LEU A 95 2.59 -10.63 7.84
C LEU A 95 2.92 -9.18 7.47
N ALA A 96 3.45 -8.45 8.44
CA ALA A 96 4.03 -7.14 8.23
C ALA A 96 5.56 -7.24 8.18
N GLY A 97 6.21 -6.20 7.71
CA GLY A 97 7.66 -6.13 7.73
C GLY A 97 8.18 -4.77 8.17
N TRP A 98 9.32 -4.78 8.84
CA TRP A 98 10.02 -3.62 9.36
C TRP A 98 11.31 -3.41 8.57
N TYR A 99 11.66 -2.15 8.30
CA TYR A 99 12.90 -1.83 7.59
C TYR A 99 14.14 -2.12 8.46
N GLU A 100 14.85 -3.20 8.18
CA GLU A 100 15.81 -3.79 9.12
C GLU A 100 17.14 -3.03 9.24
N ALA A 101 17.51 -2.29 8.19
CA ALA A 101 18.67 -1.42 8.19
C ALA A 101 18.38 -0.03 8.81
N GLY A 102 17.14 0.20 9.26
CA GLY A 102 16.70 1.43 9.92
C GLY A 102 16.70 1.35 11.45
N THR A 103 16.09 2.36 12.08
CA THR A 103 15.93 2.42 13.53
C THR A 103 14.93 1.36 14.01
N SER A 104 15.26 0.68 15.10
CA SER A 104 14.32 -0.24 15.76
C SER A 104 13.29 0.50 16.63
N PRO A 105 12.07 -0.03 16.83
CA PRO A 105 11.11 0.59 17.74
C PRO A 105 11.69 0.78 19.16
N GLY A 106 11.59 2.00 19.70
CA GLY A 106 12.13 2.39 21.02
C GLY A 106 13.54 2.99 20.97
N GLU A 107 14.28 2.77 19.89
CA GLU A 107 15.56 3.44 19.64
C GLU A 107 15.32 4.90 19.18
N ARG A 108 16.34 5.75 19.30
CA ARG A 108 16.27 7.14 18.82
C ARG A 108 16.27 7.17 17.29
N GLY A 109 15.14 7.55 16.70
CA GLY A 109 15.00 7.74 15.25
C GLY A 109 13.61 7.32 14.77
N THR A 110 13.47 7.11 13.46
CA THR A 110 12.20 6.73 12.83
C THR A 110 12.21 5.25 12.48
N ALA A 111 11.31 4.47 13.08
CA ALA A 111 11.05 3.09 12.67
C ALA A 111 9.98 3.07 11.56
N ILE A 112 10.18 2.24 10.53
CA ILE A 112 9.27 2.10 9.39
C ILE A 112 8.74 0.67 9.34
N VAL A 113 7.41 0.53 9.21
CA VAL A 113 6.71 -0.75 9.09
C VAL A 113 5.77 -0.69 7.88
N ALA A 114 5.75 -1.76 7.08
CA ALA A 114 4.89 -1.93 5.92
C ALA A 114 4.06 -3.22 6.03
N GLY A 115 2.83 -3.19 5.52
CA GLY A 115 1.91 -4.33 5.47
C GLY A 115 1.03 -4.25 4.22
N HIS A 116 0.40 -5.37 3.86
CA HIS A 116 -0.59 -5.40 2.78
C HIS A 116 -1.94 -4.85 3.27
N VAL A 117 -2.75 -4.31 2.35
CA VAL A 117 -4.09 -3.74 2.62
C VAL A 117 -5.21 -4.65 2.05
N ASP A 118 -4.84 -5.85 1.59
CA ASP A 118 -5.66 -6.81 0.83
C ASP A 118 -6.85 -7.42 1.59
#